data_AF-A0A397XTY2-F1
#
_entry.id   AF-A0A397XTY2-F1
#
_cell.length_a   1.000
_cell.length_b   1.000
_cell.length_c   1.000
_cell.angle_alpha   90.00
_cell.angle_beta   90.00
_cell.angle_gamma   90.00
#
_symmetry.space_group_name_H-M   'P 1'
#
loop_
_entity.id
_entity.type
_entity.pdbx_description
1 polymer ?
#
loop_
_entity_poly.entity_id
_entity_poly.type
_entity_poly.pdbx_seq_one_letter_code
_entity_poly.pdbx_strand_id
1 'polypeptide(L)'
;MVFSKNHSFLFMLFPILFILVTMQFASAGLLPFSSKHVVIISKLVTRPTLIVHCTNKEEDKGVISLGPGDSFDFRFPTFDIFRADRDDNPRSKVRVCSECIWSIYELAPCRDRRDGGQPNCFQWAS
;
A
#
# COMPACT_ATOMS: atom_id res chain seq x y z
N MET A 1 -44.06 15.91 -35.79
CA MET A 1 -43.47 14.68 -35.22
C MET A 1 -43.60 14.76 -33.71
N VAL A 2 -44.47 13.94 -33.11
CA VAL A 2 -44.69 13.90 -31.65
C VAL A 2 -43.62 12.99 -31.06
N PHE A 3 -42.56 13.59 -30.50
CA PHE A 3 -41.59 12.83 -29.71
C PHE A 3 -42.25 12.43 -28.39
N SER A 4 -42.45 11.13 -28.20
CA SER A 4 -43.01 10.54 -26.98
C SER A 4 -42.25 11.05 -25.75
N LYS A 5 -42.98 11.70 -24.82
CA LYS A 5 -42.46 12.25 -23.55
C LYS A 5 -41.64 11.24 -22.73
N ASN A 6 -41.88 9.93 -22.91
CA ASN A 6 -41.20 8.88 -22.15
C ASN A 6 -39.74 8.65 -22.57
N HIS A 7 -39.36 8.95 -23.82
CA HIS A 7 -37.99 8.71 -24.31
C HIS A 7 -37.00 9.82 -23.88
N SER A 8 -37.50 11.06 -23.67
CA SER A 8 -36.69 12.16 -23.13
C SER A 8 -36.43 12.04 -21.63
N PHE A 9 -37.34 11.44 -20.85
CA PHE A 9 -37.13 11.23 -19.42
C PHE A 9 -35.98 10.25 -19.14
N LEU A 10 -35.88 9.16 -19.92
CA LEU A 10 -34.78 8.20 -19.79
C LEU A 10 -33.42 8.85 -20.05
N PHE A 11 -33.33 9.72 -21.08
CA PHE A 11 -32.11 10.42 -21.42
C PHE A 11 -31.62 11.39 -20.32
N MET A 12 -32.54 11.95 -19.52
CA MET A 12 -32.22 12.82 -18.38
C MET A 12 -31.82 12.04 -17.12
N LEU A 13 -32.25 10.78 -16.97
CA LEU A 13 -31.93 9.95 -15.81
C LEU A 13 -30.52 9.34 -15.88
N PHE A 14 -30.02 9.03 -17.07
CA PHE A 14 -28.66 8.50 -17.26
C PHE A 14 -27.54 9.42 -16.70
N PRO A 15 -27.50 10.73 -17.00
CA PRO A 15 -26.46 11.60 -16.45
C PRO A 15 -26.61 11.78 -14.93
N ILE A 16 -27.83 11.81 -14.40
CA ILE A 16 -28.07 11.91 -12.96
C ILE A 16 -27.59 10.65 -12.24
N LEU A 17 -27.90 9.47 -12.77
CA LEU A 17 -27.42 8.19 -12.23
C LEU A 17 -25.90 8.10 -12.30
N PHE A 18 -25.29 8.55 -13.41
CA PHE A 18 -23.84 8.60 -13.56
C PHE A 18 -23.18 9.54 -12.54
N ILE A 19 -23.73 10.74 -12.33
CA ILE A 19 -23.25 11.68 -11.31
C ILE A 19 -23.43 11.13 -9.89
N LEU A 20 -24.55 10.45 -9.61
CA LEU A 20 -24.76 9.84 -8.30
C LEU A 20 -23.69 8.77 -8.01
N VAL A 21 -23.46 7.89 -9.01
CA VAL A 21 -22.45 6.82 -8.95
C VAL A 21 -21.05 7.40 -8.75
N THR A 22 -20.67 8.48 -9.44
CA THR A 22 -19.34 9.11 -9.26
C THR A 22 -19.17 9.75 -7.88
N MET A 23 -20.24 10.31 -7.30
CA MET A 23 -20.20 10.88 -5.94
C MET A 23 -20.02 9.82 -4.86
N GLN A 24 -20.54 8.59 -5.04
CA GLN A 24 -20.25 7.48 -4.13
C GLN A 24 -18.76 7.11 -4.09
N PHE A 25 -18.02 7.23 -5.20
CA PHE A 25 -16.58 7.00 -5.23
C PHE A 25 -15.80 8.12 -4.52
N ALA A 26 -16.28 9.37 -4.61
CA ALA A 26 -15.65 10.52 -3.96
C ALA A 26 -15.86 10.55 -2.43
N SER A 27 -17.06 10.21 -1.95
CA SER A 27 -17.37 10.26 -0.51
C SER A 27 -16.85 9.06 0.30
N ALA A 28 -16.49 7.96 -0.36
CA ALA A 28 -16.04 6.74 0.30
C ALA A 28 -14.53 6.68 0.58
N GLY A 29 -13.79 7.80 0.43
CA GLY A 29 -12.33 7.79 0.59
C GLY A 29 -11.64 6.78 -0.33
N LEU A 30 -12.27 6.47 -1.46
CA LEU A 30 -11.94 5.36 -2.35
C LEU A 30 -10.95 5.77 -3.45
N LEU A 31 -10.02 6.67 -3.15
CA LEU A 31 -8.90 6.98 -4.05
C LEU A 31 -7.67 6.20 -3.56
N PRO A 32 -7.43 4.96 -4.05
CA PRO A 32 -6.29 4.11 -3.68
C PRO A 32 -4.97 4.59 -4.31
N PHE A 33 -4.79 5.91 -4.42
CA PHE A 33 -3.65 6.55 -5.09
C PHE A 33 -3.24 7.85 -4.40
N SER A 34 -3.56 8.01 -3.11
CA SER A 34 -3.02 9.12 -2.32
C SER A 34 -1.57 8.83 -1.95
N SER A 35 -0.72 9.84 -1.99
CA SER A 35 0.63 9.78 -1.42
C SER A 35 0.56 9.23 0.02
N LYS A 36 1.46 8.30 0.34
CA LYS A 36 1.50 7.59 1.63
C LYS A 36 2.71 8.02 2.41
N HIS A 37 2.52 8.29 3.70
CA HIS A 37 3.63 8.52 4.62
C HIS A 37 4.01 7.19 5.28
N VAL A 38 5.25 6.74 5.10
CA VAL A 38 5.75 5.48 5.66
C VAL A 38 6.80 5.78 6.71
N VAL A 39 6.62 5.24 7.92
CA VAL A 39 7.55 5.39 9.04
C VAL A 39 8.05 4.01 9.44
N ILE A 40 9.37 3.84 9.56
CA ILE A 40 10.00 2.57 9.92
C ILE A 40 10.73 2.76 11.25
N ILE A 41 10.39 1.92 12.24
CA ILE A 41 10.96 1.92 13.59
C ILE A 41 11.65 0.58 13.79
N SER A 42 12.99 0.59 13.85
CA SER A 42 13.75 -0.61 14.19
C SER A 42 13.62 -0.95 15.67
N LYS A 43 13.25 -2.19 15.98
CA LYS A 43 13.16 -2.77 17.34
C LYS A 43 14.05 -4.01 17.46
N LEU A 44 15.08 -4.10 16.62
CA LEU A 44 16.03 -5.23 16.61
C LEU A 44 17.00 -5.13 17.80
N VAL A 45 17.30 -6.27 18.42
CA VAL A 45 18.16 -6.34 19.63
C VAL A 45 19.47 -7.07 19.35
N THR A 46 19.42 -8.21 18.66
CA THR A 46 20.56 -9.07 18.37
C THR A 46 21.27 -8.71 17.06
N ARG A 47 20.56 -8.07 16.11
CA ARG A 47 21.09 -7.62 14.81
C ARG A 47 20.83 -6.12 14.66
N PRO A 48 21.76 -5.23 15.06
CA PRO A 48 21.46 -3.80 15.18
C PRO A 48 21.25 -3.09 13.84
N THR A 49 21.67 -3.70 12.73
CA THR A 49 21.66 -3.05 11.42
C THR A 49 20.47 -3.51 10.58
N LEU A 50 19.49 -2.61 10.41
CA LEU A 50 18.41 -2.76 9.43
C LEU A 50 18.86 -2.13 8.11
N ILE A 51 18.96 -2.92 7.05
CA ILE A 51 19.27 -2.45 5.69
C ILE A 51 17.94 -2.22 4.97
N VAL A 52 17.72 -1.00 4.50
CA VAL A 52 16.48 -0.62 3.80
C VAL A 52 16.81 -0.31 2.34
N HIS A 53 16.13 -0.99 1.42
CA HIS A 53 16.17 -0.71 -0.01
C HIS A 53 14.83 -0.07 -0.40
N CYS A 54 14.89 1.11 -1.02
CA CYS A 54 13.71 1.80 -1.54
C CYS A 54 13.56 1.46 -3.02
N THR A 55 12.75 0.46 -3.33
CA THR A 55 12.46 0.06 -4.71
C THR A 55 11.05 0.55 -5.07
N ASN A 56 10.94 1.47 -6.04
CA ASN A 56 9.64 1.87 -6.58
C ASN A 56 9.38 1.14 -7.88
N LYS A 57 8.64 0.03 -7.78
CA LYS A 57 8.02 -0.81 -8.83
C LYS A 57 8.94 -1.32 -9.97
N GLU A 58 9.95 -0.59 -10.43
CA GLU A 58 10.88 -1.01 -11.49
C GLU A 58 12.33 -0.45 -11.39
N GLU A 59 12.69 0.39 -10.40
CA GLU A 59 14.10 0.86 -10.27
C GLU A 59 14.60 0.82 -8.82
N ASP A 60 15.71 0.11 -8.59
CA ASP A 60 16.41 -0.01 -7.31
C ASP A 60 17.69 0.84 -7.35
N LYS A 61 17.80 1.88 -6.52
CA LYS A 61 18.94 2.84 -6.53
C LYS A 61 20.03 2.56 -5.48
N GLY A 62 20.23 1.30 -5.09
CA GLY A 62 21.31 0.89 -4.15
C GLY A 62 22.59 0.44 -4.85
N VAL A 63 23.76 0.66 -4.23
CA VAL A 63 25.09 0.38 -4.82
C VAL A 63 25.77 -0.81 -4.15
N ILE A 64 26.10 -1.84 -4.94
CA ILE A 64 27.17 -2.81 -4.65
C ILE A 64 28.07 -2.88 -5.89
N SER A 65 29.31 -2.40 -5.78
CA SER A 65 30.33 -2.55 -6.83
C SER A 65 31.21 -3.75 -6.51
N LEU A 66 31.15 -4.77 -7.36
CA LEU A 66 31.99 -5.98 -7.28
C LEU A 66 33.18 -5.86 -8.25
N GLY A 67 34.36 -6.29 -7.84
CA GLY A 67 35.56 -6.37 -8.68
C GLY A 67 35.67 -7.68 -9.46
N PRO A 68 36.63 -7.81 -10.40
CA PRO A 68 36.81 -9.05 -11.17
C PRO A 68 37.19 -10.23 -10.25
N GLY A 69 36.28 -11.21 -10.13
CA GLY A 69 36.47 -12.41 -9.31
C GLY A 69 35.59 -12.49 -8.06
N ASP A 70 34.82 -11.44 -7.75
CA ASP A 70 33.96 -11.43 -6.57
C ASP A 70 32.66 -12.22 -6.80
N SER A 71 32.21 -12.90 -5.74
CA SER A 71 30.86 -13.46 -5.62
C SER A 71 30.32 -13.09 -4.25
N PHE A 72 29.10 -12.57 -4.20
CA PHE A 72 28.46 -12.14 -2.96
C PHE A 72 27.10 -12.85 -2.84
N ASP A 73 27.01 -13.83 -1.92
CA ASP A 73 25.77 -14.53 -1.56
C ASP A 73 25.42 -14.18 -0.12
N PHE A 74 24.28 -13.52 0.06
CA PHE A 74 23.68 -13.30 1.37
C PHE A 74 22.22 -13.72 1.32
N ARG A 75 21.80 -14.51 2.32
CA ARG A 75 20.40 -14.84 2.56
C ARG A 75 19.94 -14.10 3.80
N PHE A 76 19.36 -12.92 3.61
CA PHE A 76 18.66 -12.22 4.68
C PHE A 76 17.16 -12.39 4.48
N PRO A 77 16.38 -12.58 5.56
CA PRO A 77 14.94 -12.45 5.46
C PRO A 77 14.59 -11.04 4.96
N THR A 78 13.76 -10.95 3.92
CA THR A 78 13.34 -9.69 3.30
C THR A 78 11.86 -9.40 3.56
N PHE A 79 11.42 -8.15 3.43
CA PHE A 79 10.02 -7.80 3.55
C PHE A 79 9.67 -6.53 2.78
N ASP A 80 8.59 -6.60 2.00
CA ASP A 80 8.03 -5.43 1.32
C ASP A 80 7.28 -4.53 2.32
N ILE A 81 7.91 -3.41 2.65
CA ILE A 81 7.36 -2.42 3.59
C ILE A 81 6.05 -1.81 3.07
N PHE A 82 5.87 -1.67 1.75
CA PHE A 82 4.63 -1.19 1.16
C PHE A 82 4.18 -2.07 -0.01
N ARG A 83 2.93 -2.51 0.00
CA ARG A 83 2.30 -3.25 -1.09
C ARG A 83 0.91 -2.70 -1.37
N ALA A 84 0.64 -2.26 -2.60
CA ALA A 84 -0.63 -1.61 -2.94
C ALA A 84 -1.85 -2.52 -2.70
N ASP A 85 -1.73 -3.82 -2.98
CA ASP A 85 -2.80 -4.80 -2.74
C ASP A 85 -3.11 -5.02 -1.26
N ARG A 86 -2.12 -4.76 -0.38
CA ARG A 86 -2.22 -4.90 1.09
C ARG A 86 -2.59 -3.58 1.77
N ASP A 87 -1.90 -2.50 1.44
CA ASP A 87 -1.87 -1.23 2.19
C ASP A 87 -2.69 -0.12 1.56
N ASP A 88 -3.04 -0.26 0.28
CA ASP A 88 -3.86 0.72 -0.45
C ASP A 88 -5.10 0.07 -1.07
N ASN A 89 -5.62 -0.92 -0.36
CA ASN A 89 -6.81 -1.65 -0.77
C ASN A 89 -7.86 -1.63 0.37
N PRO A 90 -9.05 -1.02 0.14
CA PRO A 90 -10.11 -0.99 1.15
C PRO A 90 -10.68 -2.39 1.46
N ARG A 91 -10.46 -3.36 0.57
CA ARG A 91 -10.87 -4.77 0.75
C ARG A 91 -9.81 -5.62 1.45
N SER A 92 -8.61 -5.08 1.68
CA SER A 92 -7.56 -5.76 2.42
C SER A 92 -8.02 -6.00 3.86
N LYS A 93 -7.63 -7.16 4.42
CA LYS A 93 -7.91 -7.50 5.83
C LYS A 93 -7.41 -6.43 6.79
N VAL A 94 -6.30 -5.78 6.44
CA VAL A 94 -5.65 -4.78 7.30
C VAL A 94 -6.09 -3.35 6.99
N ARG A 95 -6.94 -3.13 5.97
CA ARG A 95 -7.41 -1.82 5.47
C ARG A 95 -6.30 -0.89 4.98
N VAL A 96 -6.72 0.15 4.25
CA VAL A 96 -5.87 1.21 3.75
C VAL A 96 -5.15 1.92 4.90
N CYS A 97 -3.84 2.12 4.78
CA CYS A 97 -3.14 3.12 5.59
C CYS A 97 -2.98 4.41 4.80
N SER A 98 -3.25 5.55 5.46
CA SER A 98 -2.82 6.87 4.97
C SER A 98 -1.41 7.19 5.47
N GLU A 99 -1.13 6.78 6.71
CA GLU A 99 0.21 6.72 7.28
C GLU A 99 0.47 5.29 7.75
N CYS A 100 1.52 4.67 7.22
CA CYS A 100 1.88 3.28 7.48
C CYS A 100 3.10 3.27 8.41
N ILE A 101 2.86 3.06 9.70
CA ILE A 101 3.93 2.97 10.72
C ILE A 101 4.28 1.50 10.90
N TRP A 102 5.57 1.18 10.78
CA TRP A 102 6.10 -0.17 10.86
C TRP A 102 7.09 -0.29 11.99
N SER A 103 6.84 -1.23 12.89
CA SER A 103 7.78 -1.66 13.94
C SER A 103 8.43 -2.97 13.52
N ILE A 104 9.76 -2.98 13.39
CA ILE A 104 10.53 -4.12 12.87
C ILE A 104 11.14 -4.90 14.03
N TYR A 105 10.58 -6.07 14.30
CA TYR A 105 11.08 -7.02 15.30
C TYR A 105 11.83 -8.16 14.63
N GLU A 106 12.63 -8.89 15.41
CA GLU A 106 13.37 -10.06 14.90
C GLU A 106 12.44 -11.14 14.36
N LEU A 107 11.32 -11.35 15.04
CA LEU A 107 10.34 -12.36 14.65
C LEU A 107 9.50 -11.93 13.44
N ALA A 108 9.20 -10.64 13.31
CA ALA A 108 8.27 -10.13 12.31
C ALA A 108 8.30 -8.60 12.16
N PRO A 109 8.10 -8.07 10.95
CA PRO A 109 7.64 -6.70 10.73
C PRO A 109 6.16 -6.56 11.08
N CYS A 110 5.82 -5.53 11.85
CA CYS A 110 4.45 -5.26 12.29
C CYS A 110 4.00 -3.85 11.91
N ARG A 111 2.80 -3.72 11.34
CA ARG A 111 2.18 -2.43 11.03
C ARG A 111 1.31 -1.97 12.19
N ASP A 112 1.69 -0.86 12.78
CA ASP A 112 1.01 -0.26 13.92
C ASP A 112 -0.33 0.36 13.49
N ARG A 113 -1.32 0.27 14.39
CA ARG A 113 -2.65 0.86 14.18
C ARG A 113 -2.71 2.19 14.91
N ARG A 114 -3.12 3.25 14.21
CA ARG A 114 -3.33 4.57 14.84
C ARG A 114 -4.35 4.55 15.97
N ASP A 115 -5.30 3.61 15.93
CA ASP A 115 -6.33 3.44 16.97
C ASP A 115 -5.77 2.88 18.29
N GLY A 116 -4.46 2.64 18.39
CA GLY A 116 -3.81 2.02 19.56
C GLY A 116 -4.13 0.52 19.72
N GLY A 117 -4.87 -0.06 18.78
CA GLY A 117 -5.16 -1.48 18.75
C GLY A 117 -3.94 -2.34 18.38
N GLN A 118 -4.11 -3.66 18.50
CA GLN A 118 -3.03 -4.61 18.23
C GLN A 118 -2.49 -4.46 16.80
N PRO A 119 -1.16 -4.41 16.61
CA PRO A 119 -0.56 -4.24 15.28
C PRO A 119 -0.77 -5.48 14.42
N ASN A 120 -0.74 -5.28 13.10
CA ASN A 120 -0.80 -6.38 12.14
C ASN A 120 0.63 -6.84 11.82
N CYS A 121 1.01 -8.03 12.26
CA CYS A 121 2.34 -8.59 12.02
C CYS A 121 2.35 -9.55 10.83
N PHE A 122 3.46 -9.55 10.11
CA PHE A 122 3.64 -10.33 8.88
C PHE A 122 4.90 -11.19 8.98
N GLN A 123 4.93 -12.28 8.23
CA GLN A 123 6.12 -13.13 8.17
C GLN A 123 7.17 -12.48 7.26
N TRP A 124 8.43 -12.70 7.62
CA TRP A 124 9.56 -12.45 6.72
C TRP A 124 9.46 -13.33 5.47
N ALA A 125 9.91 -12.82 4.33
CA ALA A 125 10.16 -13.62 3.15
C ALA A 125 11.55 -14.30 3.28
N SER A 126 11.64 -15.56 2.83
CA SER A 126 12.86 -16.38 2.84
C SER A 126 13.58 -16.39 1.50
#